data_AF-A0A9Q0BRR6-F1
#
_entry.id   AF-A0A9Q0BRR6-F1
#
_cell.length_a   1.000
_cell.length_b   1.000
_cell.length_c   1.000
_cell.angle_alpha   90.00
_cell.angle_beta   90.00
_cell.angle_gamma   90.00
#
_symmetry.space_group_name_H-M   'P 1'
#
loop_
_entity.id
_entity.type
_entity.pdbx_description
1 polymer ?
#
loop_
_entity_poly.entity_id
_entity_poly.type
_entity_poly.pdbx_seq_one_letter_code
_entity_poly.pdbx_strand_id
1 'polypeptide(L)'
;MFGNLKKKLSSAIQEGLVISENLQQQYRQRVSSGNNSGSSQASGLTTPTSPLGLNESLSSSRSSNLSLSAPFQLTDGVPSHLNVAAGCSLLAKYEDDWQQIHGANEENAEKAAEIATQISGVQLRASNQRRIISELNSSLSGIPTLIAQLQASSKTLQSLEQMGQQLEVELEKLEDLCEECELQEFILEQQFQLSRHKQRKLNELEQYRQQVASKHQAKIQDQEQKLLQLQRERQAVFDDAFRGDMEEYKQRGQLTKIQTNSNRLALEEVVLEANEVEAKDTDALEQFLNG
;
A
#
# COMPACT_ATOMS: atom_id res chain seq x y z
N MET A 1 -7.27 -19.87 -11.23
CA MET A 1 -6.01 -19.12 -11.04
C MET A 1 -5.71 -18.75 -9.58
N PHE A 2 -6.72 -18.57 -8.71
CA PHE A 2 -6.54 -18.23 -7.28
C PHE A 2 -5.82 -19.29 -6.40
N GLY A 3 -5.90 -20.58 -6.74
CA GLY A 3 -5.28 -21.66 -5.95
C GLY A 3 -3.75 -21.61 -5.93
N ASN A 4 -3.12 -21.14 -7.01
CA ASN A 4 -1.66 -21.02 -7.08
C ASN A 4 -1.14 -19.81 -6.29
N LEU A 5 -1.94 -18.74 -6.20
CA LEU A 5 -1.58 -17.56 -5.41
C LEU A 5 -1.62 -17.86 -3.90
N LYS A 6 -2.64 -18.60 -3.46
CA LYS A 6 -2.76 -19.05 -2.05
C LYS A 6 -1.60 -19.95 -1.63
N LYS A 7 -1.15 -20.85 -2.51
CA LYS A 7 0.03 -21.71 -2.25
C LYS A 7 1.32 -20.89 -2.18
N LYS A 8 1.52 -19.93 -3.07
CA LYS A 8 2.69 -19.04 -3.05
C LYS A 8 2.72 -18.16 -1.78
N LEU A 9 1.57 -17.62 -1.38
CA LEU A 9 1.46 -16.84 -0.14
C LEU A 9 1.74 -17.68 1.11
N SER A 10 1.19 -18.91 1.16
CA SER A 10 1.47 -19.84 2.26
C SER A 10 2.96 -20.21 2.33
N SER A 11 3.61 -20.43 1.19
CA SER A 11 5.06 -20.71 1.12
C SER A 11 5.87 -19.51 1.62
N ALA A 12 5.53 -18.30 1.19
CA ALA A 12 6.23 -17.08 1.60
C ALA A 12 6.08 -16.79 3.10
N ILE A 13 4.90 -17.05 3.69
CA ILE A 13 4.68 -16.92 5.14
C ILE A 13 5.52 -17.94 5.91
N GLN A 14 5.61 -19.16 5.40
CA GLN A 14 6.36 -20.24 6.04
C GLN A 14 7.88 -20.00 5.97
N GLU A 15 8.39 -19.47 4.85
CA GLU A 15 9.77 -18.99 4.73
C GLU A 15 10.05 -17.79 5.66
N GLY A 16 9.11 -16.84 5.75
CA GLY A 16 9.22 -15.71 6.67
C GLY A 16 9.31 -16.14 8.14
N LEU A 17 8.53 -17.15 8.55
CA LEU A 17 8.60 -17.73 9.89
C LEU A 17 9.96 -18.37 10.16
N VAL A 18 10.50 -19.16 9.22
CA VAL A 18 11.82 -19.80 9.35
C VAL A 18 12.94 -18.76 9.45
N ILE A 19 12.87 -17.68 8.67
CA ILE A 19 13.86 -16.59 8.72
C ILE A 19 13.81 -15.88 10.09
N SER A 20 12.59 -15.60 10.58
CA SER A 20 12.41 -14.95 11.89
C SER A 20 12.93 -15.81 13.05
N GLU A 21 12.70 -17.12 12.99
CA GLU A 21 13.18 -18.07 13.98
C GLU A 21 14.71 -18.18 13.97
N ASN A 22 15.32 -18.23 12.78
CA ASN A 22 16.78 -18.27 12.63
C ASN A 22 17.45 -16.99 13.17
N LEU A 23 16.86 -15.82 12.88
CA LEU A 23 17.36 -14.55 13.39
C LEU A 23 17.25 -14.47 14.92
N GLN A 24 16.16 -15.01 15.50
CA GLN A 24 15.98 -15.08 16.95
C GLN A 24 16.93 -16.07 17.61
N GLN A 25 17.24 -17.19 16.95
CA GLN A 25 18.28 -18.14 17.40
C GLN A 25 19.68 -17.52 17.36
N GLN A 26 20.03 -16.77 16.30
CA GLN A 26 21.29 -16.03 16.23
C GLN A 26 21.41 -14.98 17.34
N TYR A 27 20.32 -14.27 17.64
CA TYR A 27 20.31 -13.31 18.75
C TYR A 27 20.55 -14.00 20.10
N ARG A 28 19.90 -15.14 20.34
CA ARG A 28 20.08 -15.94 21.56
C ARG A 28 21.51 -16.46 21.71
N GLN A 29 22.14 -16.89 20.62
CA GLN A 29 23.54 -17.32 20.61
C GLN A 29 24.49 -16.16 20.94
N ARG A 30 24.29 -14.96 20.38
CA ARG A 30 25.12 -13.79 20.70
C ARG A 30 24.98 -13.32 22.13
N VAL A 31 23.77 -13.37 22.70
CA VAL A 31 23.54 -13.03 24.11
C VAL A 31 24.13 -14.09 25.06
N SER A 32 24.09 -15.38 24.68
CA SER A 32 24.69 -16.47 25.47
C SER A 32 26.23 -16.48 25.41
N SER A 33 26.83 -16.14 24.25
CA SER A 33 28.27 -16.01 24.09
C SER A 33 28.86 -14.75 24.74
N GLY A 34 28.04 -13.74 25.04
CA GLY A 34 28.46 -12.51 25.73
C GLY A 34 28.71 -12.67 27.23
N ASN A 35 28.35 -13.82 27.83
CA ASN A 35 28.42 -14.01 29.29
C ASN A 35 29.50 -15.02 29.74
N ASN A 36 30.43 -15.41 28.85
CA ASN A 36 31.50 -16.35 29.21
C ASN A 36 32.85 -15.97 28.56
N SER A 37 33.33 -14.75 28.80
CA SER A 37 34.67 -14.29 28.43
C SER A 37 35.30 -13.53 29.59
N GLY A 38 35.62 -14.28 30.64
CA GLY A 38 36.31 -13.78 31.83
C GLY A 38 37.25 -14.84 32.38
N SER A 39 38.14 -15.38 31.55
CA SER A 39 39.26 -16.21 31.98
C SER A 39 40.07 -16.61 30.75
N SER A 40 41.21 -15.98 30.52
CA SER A 40 42.52 -16.65 30.65
C SER A 40 43.66 -15.87 29.96
N GLN A 41 44.85 -16.05 30.56
CA GLN A 41 46.19 -15.94 29.98
C GLN A 41 46.84 -14.54 29.92
N ALA A 42 47.51 -14.22 31.03
CA ALA A 42 48.80 -13.56 30.99
C ALA A 42 49.90 -14.63 30.90
N SER A 43 50.79 -14.52 29.90
CA SER A 43 52.07 -15.23 29.85
C SER A 43 53.10 -14.47 29.00
N GLY A 44 54.26 -14.20 29.60
CA GLY A 44 55.56 -14.40 28.94
C GLY A 44 56.46 -13.20 28.71
N LEU A 45 57.54 -13.08 29.50
CA LEU A 45 58.93 -12.68 29.14
C LEU A 45 59.79 -12.75 30.45
N THR A 46 60.46 -13.87 30.79
CA THR A 46 61.84 -14.32 30.45
C THR A 46 62.95 -13.29 30.80
N THR A 47 63.73 -13.44 31.89
CA THR A 47 65.05 -14.15 32.06
C THR A 47 66.11 -13.12 32.55
N PRO A 48 67.32 -13.48 33.08
CA PRO A 48 67.74 -14.57 33.98
C PRO A 48 68.82 -14.16 35.05
N THR A 49 69.26 -15.13 35.85
CA THR A 49 70.62 -15.32 36.47
C THR A 49 71.05 -14.55 37.74
N SER A 50 70.97 -15.26 38.87
CA SER A 50 71.93 -15.50 39.99
C SER A 50 73.36 -14.88 39.99
N PRO A 51 74.21 -15.06 41.04
CA PRO A 51 74.05 -15.08 42.51
C PRO A 51 75.21 -14.35 43.26
N LEU A 52 75.28 -14.53 44.60
CA LEU A 52 76.40 -14.26 45.54
C LEU A 52 76.65 -12.82 46.01
N GLY A 53 76.70 -12.70 47.35
CA GLY A 53 77.22 -11.54 48.07
C GLY A 53 77.11 -11.73 49.58
N LEU A 54 77.89 -12.68 50.12
CA LEU A 54 78.20 -12.77 51.55
C LEU A 54 78.92 -11.50 52.00
N ASN A 55 78.47 -10.91 53.11
CA ASN A 55 79.22 -10.02 54.01
C ASN A 55 78.23 -9.60 55.13
N GLU A 56 78.11 -10.25 56.29
CA GLU A 56 79.13 -10.52 57.32
C GLU A 56 80.08 -9.34 57.60
N SER A 57 79.61 -8.29 58.29
CA SER A 57 80.49 -7.64 59.27
C SER A 57 79.79 -6.75 60.31
N LEU A 58 79.79 -7.30 61.53
CA LEU A 58 80.33 -6.65 62.73
C LEU A 58 79.66 -5.35 63.21
N SER A 59 78.61 -5.50 64.03
CA SER A 59 78.36 -4.57 65.14
C SER A 59 79.52 -4.66 66.13
N SER A 60 80.63 -4.00 65.81
CA SER A 60 81.72 -3.75 66.76
C SER A 60 81.26 -2.69 67.76
N SER A 61 80.70 -3.16 68.87
CA SER A 61 80.76 -2.41 70.13
C SER A 61 82.24 -2.27 70.54
N ARG A 62 82.91 -1.24 70.03
CA ARG A 62 84.20 -0.77 70.53
C ARG A 62 84.01 0.62 71.09
N SER A 63 83.45 0.68 72.30
CA SER A 63 83.75 1.75 73.23
C SER A 63 85.23 1.67 73.59
N SER A 64 86.08 2.30 72.80
CA SER A 64 87.45 2.60 73.19
C SER A 64 87.55 4.10 73.44
N ASN A 65 87.29 4.49 74.70
CA ASN A 65 87.87 5.70 75.26
C ASN A 65 89.38 5.48 75.35
N LEU A 66 90.11 5.84 74.28
CA LEU A 66 91.55 6.02 74.34
C LEU A 66 91.80 7.43 74.87
N SER A 67 91.82 7.58 76.20
CA SER A 67 92.51 8.69 76.84
C SER A 67 94.00 8.53 76.56
N LEU A 68 94.49 9.25 75.55
CA LEU A 68 95.91 9.34 75.21
C LEU A 68 96.62 10.12 76.34
N SER A 69 97.00 9.41 77.40
CA SER A 69 97.73 9.93 78.55
C SER A 69 99.04 9.16 78.72
N ALA A 70 99.83 9.10 77.65
CA ALA A 70 101.27 8.79 77.71
C ALA A 70 101.94 9.21 76.38
N PRO A 71 103.15 9.80 76.41
CA PRO A 71 103.84 10.23 75.21
C PRO A 71 104.42 9.01 74.48
N PHE A 72 103.81 8.63 73.36
CA PHE A 72 104.39 7.66 72.43
C PHE A 72 105.49 8.34 71.62
N GLN A 73 106.73 8.03 71.95
CA GLN A 73 107.92 8.51 71.25
C GLN A 73 108.26 7.51 70.14
N LEU A 74 107.81 7.81 68.93
CA LEU A 74 108.27 7.14 67.71
C LEU A 74 109.66 7.67 67.36
N THR A 75 110.60 6.74 67.22
CA THR A 75 112.02 6.99 67.00
C THR A 75 112.29 7.48 65.59
N ASP A 76 113.08 8.57 65.56
CA ASP A 76 113.96 9.06 64.50
C ASP A 76 113.34 9.47 63.15
N GLY A 77 113.18 10.80 62.98
CA GLY A 77 112.95 11.45 61.68
C GLY A 77 111.66 12.27 61.51
N VAL A 78 110.74 12.28 62.47
CA VAL A 78 109.46 13.02 62.32
C VAL A 78 109.47 14.32 63.14
N PRO A 79 109.35 15.49 62.49
CA PRO A 79 109.29 16.79 63.16
C PRO A 79 108.22 16.85 64.26
N SER A 80 108.56 17.37 65.44
CA SER A 80 107.69 17.58 66.61
C SER A 80 106.53 18.58 66.41
N HIS A 81 106.35 19.06 65.17
CA HIS A 81 105.29 19.97 64.75
C HIS A 81 104.21 19.27 63.88
N LEU A 82 104.35 17.96 63.65
CA LEU A 82 103.37 17.14 62.91
C LEU A 82 102.28 16.65 63.86
N ASN A 83 101.06 17.12 63.63
CA ASN A 83 99.88 16.64 64.34
C ASN A 83 99.51 15.24 63.83
N VAL A 84 99.92 14.21 64.56
CA VAL A 84 99.63 12.80 64.25
C VAL A 84 98.12 12.50 64.23
N ALA A 85 97.30 13.30 64.92
CA ALA A 85 95.84 13.16 64.92
C ALA A 85 95.15 13.87 63.73
N ALA A 86 95.88 14.66 62.92
CA ALA A 86 95.30 15.38 61.79
C ALA A 86 94.68 14.45 60.74
N GLY A 87 95.24 13.25 60.55
CA GLY A 87 94.66 12.22 59.68
C GLY A 87 93.32 11.71 60.20
N CYS A 88 93.21 11.45 61.51
CA CYS A 88 91.96 11.03 62.13
C CYS A 88 90.90 12.13 62.11
N SER A 89 91.28 13.39 62.37
CA SER A 89 90.35 14.53 62.30
C SER A 89 89.86 14.80 60.87
N LEU A 90 90.72 14.61 59.86
CA LEU A 90 90.33 14.72 58.46
C LEU A 90 89.36 13.60 58.06
N LEU A 91 89.64 12.37 58.50
CA LEU A 91 88.76 11.22 58.24
C LEU A 91 87.38 11.42 58.88
N ALA A 92 87.34 11.84 60.15
CA ALA A 92 86.09 12.13 60.86
C ALA A 92 85.27 13.23 60.17
N LYS A 93 85.93 14.30 59.70
CA LYS A 93 85.24 15.35 58.93
C LYS A 93 84.64 14.79 57.64
N TYR A 94 85.38 13.98 56.88
CA TYR A 94 84.86 13.39 55.65
C TYR A 94 83.77 12.35 55.90
N GLU A 95 83.82 11.64 57.02
CA GLU A 95 82.77 10.72 57.47
C GLU A 95 81.48 11.49 57.80
N ASP A 96 81.58 12.59 58.55
CA ASP A 96 80.47 13.48 58.87
C ASP A 96 79.88 14.13 57.60
N ASP A 97 80.73 14.68 56.72
CA ASP A 97 80.33 15.27 55.44
C ASP A 97 79.64 14.22 54.56
N TRP A 98 80.16 12.99 54.50
CA TRP A 98 79.56 11.88 53.75
C TRP A 98 78.20 11.48 54.33
N GLN A 99 78.10 11.35 55.66
CA GLN A 99 76.86 10.99 56.32
C GLN A 99 75.77 12.04 56.10
N GLN A 100 76.13 13.33 56.13
CA GLN A 100 75.21 14.43 55.82
C GLN A 100 74.73 14.36 54.36
N ILE A 101 75.64 14.17 53.41
CA ILE A 101 75.29 14.06 51.98
C ILE A 101 74.42 12.83 51.74
N HIS A 102 74.73 11.70 52.37
CA HIS A 102 73.97 10.46 52.22
C HIS A 102 72.54 10.62 52.75
N GLY A 103 72.36 11.19 53.95
CA GLY A 103 71.04 11.46 54.52
C GLY A 103 70.22 12.43 53.66
N ALA A 104 70.85 13.51 53.17
CA ALA A 104 70.18 14.45 52.26
C ALA A 104 69.80 13.80 50.92
N ASN A 105 70.61 12.87 50.41
CA ASN A 105 70.31 12.14 49.18
C ASN A 105 69.16 11.14 49.37
N GLU A 106 69.09 10.46 50.52
CA GLU A 106 67.99 9.56 50.89
C GLU A 106 66.66 10.32 50.96
N GLU A 107 66.62 11.46 51.68
CA GLU A 107 65.43 12.30 51.79
C GLU A 107 65.00 12.88 50.43
N ASN A 108 65.96 13.26 49.59
CA ASN A 108 65.68 13.73 48.24
C ASN A 108 65.12 12.60 47.35
N ALA A 109 65.63 11.37 47.47
CA ALA A 109 65.10 10.21 46.76
C ALA A 109 63.66 9.88 47.20
N GLU A 110 63.36 9.96 48.49
CA GLU A 110 62.02 9.76 49.03
C GLU A 110 61.04 10.82 48.50
N LYS A 111 61.39 12.11 48.58
CA LYS A 111 60.58 13.21 48.01
C LYS A 111 60.38 13.07 46.51
N ALA A 112 61.40 12.66 45.77
CA ALA A 112 61.30 12.41 44.33
C ALA A 112 60.33 11.26 44.02
N ALA A 113 60.34 10.19 44.83
CA ALA A 113 59.39 9.09 44.70
C ALA A 113 57.96 9.55 44.99
N GLU A 114 57.72 10.32 46.05
CA GLU A 114 56.40 10.89 46.35
C GLU A 114 55.86 11.74 45.20
N ILE A 115 56.67 12.65 44.67
CA ILE A 115 56.29 13.48 43.52
C ILE A 115 55.99 12.61 42.30
N ALA A 116 56.79 11.56 42.03
CA ALA A 116 56.53 10.63 40.93
C ALA A 116 55.17 9.92 41.08
N THR A 117 54.76 9.55 42.29
CA THR A 117 53.42 8.97 42.53
C THR A 117 52.31 9.98 42.24
N GLN A 118 52.46 11.24 42.64
CA GLN A 118 51.49 12.30 42.38
C GLN A 118 51.38 12.60 40.88
N ILE A 119 52.51 12.70 40.18
CA ILE A 119 52.56 12.90 38.71
C ILE A 119 51.85 11.74 38.01
N SER A 120 52.12 10.50 38.41
CA SER A 120 51.46 9.31 37.86
C SER A 120 49.94 9.35 38.08
N GLY A 121 49.49 9.79 39.26
CA GLY A 121 48.07 9.96 39.56
C GLY A 121 47.40 11.06 38.73
N VAL A 122 48.10 12.17 38.47
CA VAL A 122 47.61 13.24 37.56
C VAL A 122 47.54 12.73 36.12
N GLN A 123 48.59 12.05 35.65
CA GLN A 123 48.63 11.49 34.29
C GLN A 123 47.49 10.51 34.06
N LEU A 124 47.21 9.62 35.02
CA LEU A 124 46.11 8.66 34.93
C LEU A 124 44.74 9.37 34.87
N ARG A 125 44.53 10.42 35.66
CA ARG A 125 43.28 11.19 35.61
C ARG A 125 43.13 11.92 34.26
N ALA A 126 44.19 12.55 33.78
CA ALA A 126 44.19 13.25 32.51
C ALA A 126 43.95 12.31 31.32
N SER A 127 44.57 11.13 31.31
CA SER A 127 44.35 10.12 30.26
C SER A 127 42.92 9.58 30.27
N ASN A 128 42.37 9.30 31.46
CA ASN A 128 40.98 8.89 31.61
C ASN A 128 40.00 9.98 31.12
N GLN A 129 40.23 11.23 31.49
CA GLN A 129 39.39 12.34 31.02
C GLN A 129 39.47 12.51 29.50
N ARG A 130 40.67 12.39 28.92
CA ARG A 130 40.85 12.41 27.46
C ARG A 130 40.08 11.27 26.79
N ARG A 131 40.11 10.05 27.35
CA ARG A 131 39.35 8.92 26.82
C ARG A 131 37.84 9.21 26.82
N ILE A 132 37.30 9.66 27.94
CA ILE A 132 35.87 9.99 28.07
C ILE A 132 35.46 11.08 27.06
N ILE A 133 36.26 12.15 26.94
CA ILE A 133 35.98 13.22 25.98
C ILE A 133 36.04 12.69 24.53
N SER A 134 37.00 11.81 24.22
CA SER A 134 37.10 11.21 22.89
C SER A 134 35.89 10.32 22.56
N GLU A 135 35.41 9.53 23.53
CA GLU A 135 34.22 8.70 23.38
C GLU A 135 32.96 9.56 23.19
N LEU A 136 32.82 10.63 23.97
CA LEU A 136 31.73 11.59 23.81
C LEU A 136 31.79 12.30 22.45
N ASN A 137 32.97 12.71 22.00
CA ASN A 137 33.11 13.36 20.71
C ASN A 137 32.77 12.40 19.56
N SER A 138 33.18 11.15 19.67
CA SER A 138 32.82 10.09 18.72
C SER A 138 31.30 9.89 18.67
N SER A 139 30.62 9.81 19.81
CA SER A 139 29.15 9.63 19.84
C SER A 139 28.41 10.86 19.30
N LEU A 140 28.86 12.08 19.62
CA LEU A 140 28.29 13.32 19.10
C LEU A 140 28.50 13.47 17.58
N SER A 141 29.61 12.97 17.05
CA SER A 141 29.91 13.03 15.60
C SER A 141 28.91 12.25 14.73
N GLY A 142 28.17 11.30 15.31
CA GLY A 142 27.12 10.54 14.62
C GLY A 142 25.78 11.27 14.48
N ILE A 143 25.53 12.32 15.28
CA ILE A 143 24.26 13.05 15.30
C ILE A 143 23.93 13.68 13.92
N PRO A 144 24.85 14.35 13.22
CA PRO A 144 24.58 14.90 11.89
C PRO A 144 24.12 13.85 10.88
N THR A 145 24.70 12.64 10.92
CA THR A 145 24.31 11.52 10.05
C THR A 145 22.89 11.05 10.36
N LEU A 146 22.52 10.94 11.64
CA LEU A 146 21.15 10.59 12.05
C LEU A 146 20.15 11.67 11.60
N ILE A 147 20.51 12.95 11.73
CA ILE A 147 19.68 14.06 11.24
C ILE A 147 19.47 13.96 9.73
N ALA A 148 20.54 13.70 8.97
CA ALA A 148 20.44 13.55 7.51
C ALA A 148 19.55 12.38 7.10
N GLN A 149 19.65 11.23 7.79
CA GLN A 149 18.79 10.07 7.57
C GLN A 149 17.32 10.36 7.92
N LEU A 150 17.07 11.05 9.04
CA LEU A 150 15.72 11.47 9.42
C LEU A 150 15.11 12.43 8.40
N GLN A 151 15.90 13.40 7.91
CA GLN A 151 15.46 14.31 6.86
C GLN A 151 15.18 13.59 5.55
N ALA A 152 15.99 12.60 5.17
CA ALA A 152 15.73 11.76 4.01
C ALA A 152 14.42 10.98 4.16
N SER A 153 14.21 10.34 5.31
CA SER A 153 12.95 9.64 5.63
C SER A 153 11.75 10.57 5.60
N SER A 154 11.86 11.78 6.17
CA SER A 154 10.82 12.80 6.13
C SER A 154 10.47 13.21 4.70
N LYS A 155 11.46 13.39 3.82
CA LYS A 155 11.23 13.67 2.39
C LYS A 155 10.52 12.51 1.69
N THR A 156 10.90 11.27 1.98
CA THR A 156 10.22 10.10 1.39
C THR A 156 8.76 10.01 1.84
N LEU A 157 8.48 10.33 3.11
CA LEU A 157 7.12 10.35 3.65
C LEU A 157 6.29 11.45 2.99
N GLN A 158 6.86 12.64 2.82
CA GLN A 158 6.19 13.75 2.12
C GLN A 158 5.89 13.41 0.66
N SER A 159 6.82 12.75 -0.04
CA SER A 159 6.58 12.28 -1.42
C SER A 159 5.48 11.23 -1.48
N LEU A 160 5.39 10.33 -0.49
CA LEU A 160 4.34 9.33 -0.40
C LEU A 160 2.98 10.00 -0.14
N GLU A 161 2.93 10.98 0.74
CA GLU A 161 1.73 11.77 1.04
C GLU A 161 1.22 12.49 -0.21
N GLN A 162 2.10 13.13 -0.98
CA GLN A 162 1.74 13.78 -2.23
C GLN A 162 1.21 12.78 -3.27
N MET A 163 1.82 11.61 -3.38
CA MET A 163 1.33 10.54 -4.26
C MET A 163 -0.03 10.01 -3.81
N GLY A 164 -0.24 9.90 -2.49
CA GLY A 164 -1.53 9.53 -1.90
C GLY A 164 -2.63 10.54 -2.25
N GLN A 165 -2.37 11.84 -2.09
CA GLN A 165 -3.31 12.90 -2.48
C GLN A 165 -3.63 12.86 -3.99
N GLN A 166 -2.63 12.61 -4.84
CA GLN A 166 -2.87 12.46 -6.28
C GLN A 166 -3.73 11.23 -6.57
N LEU A 167 -3.50 10.11 -5.88
CA LEU A 167 -4.31 8.90 -6.03
C LEU A 167 -5.77 9.14 -5.63
N GLU A 168 -6.01 9.85 -4.53
CA GLU A 168 -7.37 10.21 -4.08
C GLU A 168 -8.10 11.02 -5.15
N VAL A 169 -7.45 12.02 -5.75
CA VAL A 169 -8.01 12.82 -6.84
C VAL A 169 -8.32 11.97 -8.09
N GLU A 170 -7.43 11.04 -8.46
CA GLU A 170 -7.69 10.16 -9.60
C GLU A 170 -8.79 9.12 -9.31
N LEU A 171 -8.95 8.69 -8.06
CA LEU A 171 -10.05 7.81 -7.65
C LEU A 171 -11.39 8.53 -7.68
N GLU A 172 -11.46 9.78 -7.22
CA GLU A 172 -12.66 10.63 -7.31
C GLU A 172 -13.10 10.78 -8.78
N LYS A 173 -12.17 11.12 -9.68
CA LYS A 173 -12.46 11.18 -11.13
C LYS A 173 -12.95 9.85 -11.71
N LEU A 174 -12.45 8.74 -11.21
CA LEU A 174 -12.87 7.41 -11.65
C LEU A 174 -14.28 7.08 -11.16
N GLU A 175 -14.63 7.49 -9.94
CA GLU A 175 -15.98 7.39 -9.39
C GLU A 175 -16.96 8.21 -10.24
N ASP A 176 -16.66 9.49 -10.51
CA ASP A 176 -17.45 10.35 -11.40
C ASP A 176 -17.68 9.70 -12.79
N LEU A 177 -16.64 9.10 -13.36
CA LEU A 177 -16.73 8.45 -14.67
C LEU A 177 -17.60 7.19 -14.63
N CYS A 178 -17.53 6.40 -13.56
CA CYS A 178 -18.39 5.24 -13.37
C CYS A 178 -19.86 5.66 -13.26
N GLU A 179 -20.17 6.68 -12.45
CA GLU A 179 -21.53 7.21 -12.32
C GLU A 179 -22.09 7.71 -13.66
N GLU A 180 -21.28 8.42 -14.44
CA GLU A 180 -21.66 8.88 -15.78
C GLU A 180 -21.94 7.69 -16.73
N CYS A 181 -21.14 6.62 -16.68
CA CYS A 181 -21.37 5.43 -17.48
C CYS A 181 -22.67 4.71 -17.09
N GLU A 182 -22.95 4.58 -15.79
CA GLU A 182 -24.20 3.98 -15.28
C GLU A 182 -25.42 4.81 -15.73
N LEU A 183 -25.32 6.15 -15.66
CA LEU A 183 -26.37 7.04 -16.13
C LEU A 183 -26.62 6.89 -17.64
N GLN A 184 -25.56 6.82 -18.45
CA GLN A 184 -25.67 6.61 -19.89
C GLN A 184 -26.32 5.27 -20.23
N GLU A 185 -25.94 4.19 -19.54
CA GLU A 185 -26.57 2.88 -19.71
C GLU A 185 -28.07 2.93 -19.37
N PHE A 186 -28.42 3.58 -18.26
CA PHE A 186 -29.80 3.76 -17.85
C PHE A 186 -30.62 4.52 -18.91
N ILE A 187 -30.10 5.64 -19.43
CA ILE A 187 -30.77 6.43 -20.46
C ILE A 187 -30.99 5.60 -21.73
N LEU A 188 -29.97 4.85 -22.15
CA LEU A 188 -30.05 4.00 -23.35
C LEU A 188 -31.12 2.91 -23.19
N GLU A 189 -31.18 2.26 -22.03
CA GLU A 189 -32.20 1.26 -21.73
C GLU A 189 -33.61 1.87 -21.76
N GLN A 190 -33.81 3.05 -21.16
CA GLN A 190 -35.10 3.75 -21.24
C GLN A 190 -35.48 4.09 -22.68
N GLN A 191 -34.53 4.56 -23.50
CA GLN A 191 -34.77 4.86 -24.90
C GLN A 191 -35.15 3.59 -25.69
N PHE A 192 -34.50 2.46 -25.40
CA PHE A 192 -34.82 1.18 -26.01
C PHE A 192 -36.23 0.70 -25.62
N GLN A 193 -36.60 0.80 -24.35
CA GLN A 193 -37.94 0.46 -23.86
C GLN A 193 -39.04 1.32 -24.53
N LEU A 194 -38.81 2.63 -24.65
CA LEU A 194 -39.74 3.54 -25.34
C LEU A 194 -39.89 3.18 -26.82
N SER A 195 -38.77 2.90 -27.51
CA SER A 195 -38.77 2.51 -28.93
C SER A 195 -39.52 1.19 -29.14
N ARG A 196 -39.28 0.21 -28.27
CA ARG A 196 -39.98 -1.08 -28.28
C ARG A 196 -41.48 -0.93 -28.03
N HIS A 197 -41.87 -0.09 -27.07
CA HIS A 197 -43.27 0.19 -26.78
C HIS A 197 -43.96 0.87 -27.98
N LYS A 198 -43.32 1.88 -28.58
CA LYS A 198 -43.81 2.54 -29.79
C LYS A 198 -44.02 1.55 -30.93
N GLN A 199 -43.04 0.67 -31.19
CA GLN A 199 -43.15 -0.35 -32.24
C GLN A 199 -44.31 -1.32 -31.97
N ARG A 200 -44.48 -1.76 -30.71
CA ARG A 200 -45.60 -2.63 -30.33
C ARG A 200 -46.94 -1.96 -30.62
N LYS A 201 -47.09 -0.68 -30.27
CA LYS A 201 -48.31 0.09 -30.52
C LYS A 201 -48.60 0.28 -32.01
N LEU A 202 -47.57 0.50 -32.82
CA LEU A 202 -47.72 0.55 -34.28
C LEU A 202 -48.20 -0.80 -34.84
N ASN A 203 -47.63 -1.90 -34.38
CA ASN A 203 -48.05 -3.24 -34.80
C ASN A 203 -49.50 -3.55 -34.38
N GLU A 204 -49.90 -3.19 -33.15
CA GLU A 204 -51.29 -3.35 -32.67
C GLU A 204 -52.27 -2.55 -33.53
N LEU A 205 -51.92 -1.31 -33.89
CA LEU A 205 -52.75 -0.45 -34.74
C LEU A 205 -52.88 -1.03 -36.15
N GLU A 206 -51.80 -1.54 -36.72
CA GLU A 206 -51.81 -2.16 -38.04
C GLU A 206 -52.65 -3.46 -38.06
N GLN A 207 -52.54 -4.29 -37.02
CA GLN A 207 -53.41 -5.45 -36.85
C GLN A 207 -54.88 -5.06 -36.75
N TYR A 208 -55.20 -4.00 -36.00
CA TYR A 208 -56.57 -3.50 -35.90
C TYR A 208 -57.10 -3.02 -37.26
N ARG A 209 -56.30 -2.28 -38.03
CA ARG A 209 -56.66 -1.86 -39.40
C ARG A 209 -56.95 -3.06 -40.30
N GLN A 210 -56.09 -4.08 -40.28
CA GLN A 210 -56.29 -5.30 -41.07
C GLN A 210 -57.57 -6.05 -40.66
N GLN A 211 -57.87 -6.14 -39.36
CA GLN A 211 -59.12 -6.75 -38.88
C GLN A 211 -60.35 -5.98 -39.36
N VAL A 212 -60.33 -4.64 -39.28
CA VAL A 212 -61.43 -3.80 -39.76
C VAL A 212 -61.62 -3.97 -41.27
N ALA A 213 -60.55 -3.92 -42.05
CA ALA A 213 -60.59 -4.14 -43.49
C ALA A 213 -61.13 -5.53 -43.86
N SER A 214 -60.70 -6.58 -43.16
CA SER A 214 -61.19 -7.95 -43.36
C SER A 214 -62.68 -8.09 -43.02
N LYS A 215 -63.14 -7.51 -41.91
CA LYS A 215 -64.57 -7.48 -41.55
C LYS A 215 -65.41 -6.75 -42.60
N HIS A 216 -64.90 -5.61 -43.09
CA HIS A 216 -65.56 -4.85 -44.14
C HIS A 216 -65.67 -5.65 -45.44
N GLN A 217 -64.56 -6.28 -45.87
CA GLN A 217 -64.54 -7.14 -47.05
C GLN A 217 -65.52 -8.30 -46.94
N ALA A 218 -65.58 -8.97 -45.77
CA ALA A 218 -66.53 -10.06 -45.53
C ALA A 218 -67.99 -9.57 -45.57
N LYS A 219 -68.27 -8.38 -45.03
CA LYS A 219 -69.61 -7.77 -45.07
C LYS A 219 -70.05 -7.44 -46.50
N ILE A 220 -69.14 -6.92 -47.33
CA ILE A 220 -69.40 -6.67 -48.75
C ILE A 220 -69.72 -7.99 -49.46
N GLN A 221 -68.89 -9.02 -49.27
CA GLN A 221 -69.12 -10.33 -49.89
C GLN A 221 -70.46 -10.96 -49.50
N ASP A 222 -70.86 -10.86 -48.22
CA ASP A 222 -72.17 -11.33 -47.76
C ASP A 222 -73.33 -10.55 -48.40
N GLN A 223 -73.20 -9.23 -48.53
CA GLN A 223 -74.18 -8.40 -49.24
C GLN A 223 -74.29 -8.75 -50.73
N GLU A 224 -73.16 -8.92 -51.42
CA GLU A 224 -73.10 -9.35 -52.82
C GLU A 224 -73.76 -10.71 -53.01
N GLN A 225 -73.48 -11.69 -52.13
CA GLN A 225 -74.11 -13.01 -52.18
C GLN A 225 -75.63 -12.95 -51.99
N LYS A 226 -76.10 -12.14 -51.03
CA LYS A 226 -77.55 -11.92 -50.82
C LYS A 226 -78.21 -11.31 -52.05
N LEU A 227 -77.58 -10.32 -52.67
CA LEU A 227 -78.08 -9.70 -53.91
C LEU A 227 -78.14 -10.70 -55.06
N LEU A 228 -77.08 -11.51 -55.24
CA LEU A 228 -77.04 -12.55 -56.27
C LEU A 228 -78.10 -13.64 -56.03
N GLN A 229 -78.33 -14.05 -54.79
CA GLN A 229 -79.37 -15.01 -54.45
C GLN A 229 -80.76 -14.44 -54.76
N LEU A 230 -81.03 -13.19 -54.36
CA LEU A 230 -82.29 -12.52 -54.64
C LEU A 230 -82.54 -12.40 -56.15
N GLN A 231 -81.50 -12.07 -56.94
CA GLN A 231 -81.61 -12.03 -58.39
C GLN A 231 -81.92 -13.41 -58.99
N ARG A 232 -81.28 -14.48 -58.50
CA ARG A 232 -81.54 -15.85 -58.94
C ARG A 232 -82.97 -16.30 -58.62
N GLU A 233 -83.45 -16.01 -57.41
CA GLU A 233 -84.82 -16.31 -56.99
C GLU A 233 -85.83 -15.58 -57.87
N ARG A 234 -85.62 -14.27 -58.13
CA ARG A 234 -86.45 -13.51 -59.07
C ARG A 234 -86.46 -14.13 -60.47
N GLN A 235 -85.30 -14.48 -61.00
CA GLN A 235 -85.19 -15.11 -62.32
C GLN A 235 -85.92 -16.46 -62.36
N ALA A 236 -85.79 -17.29 -61.32
CA ALA A 236 -86.51 -18.56 -61.23
C ALA A 236 -88.03 -18.38 -61.21
N VAL A 237 -88.55 -17.38 -60.48
CA VAL A 237 -89.98 -17.04 -60.46
C VAL A 237 -90.46 -16.59 -61.84
N PHE A 238 -89.67 -15.76 -62.54
CA PHE A 238 -90.00 -15.35 -63.91
C PHE A 238 -89.99 -16.52 -64.90
N ASP A 239 -89.00 -17.41 -64.82
CA ASP A 239 -88.92 -18.59 -65.67
C ASP A 239 -90.09 -19.57 -65.42
N ASP A 240 -90.55 -19.67 -64.17
CA ASP A 240 -91.68 -20.53 -63.81
C ASP A 240 -93.01 -19.96 -64.27
N ALA A 241 -93.22 -18.65 -64.08
CA ALA A 241 -94.36 -17.94 -64.64
C ALA A 241 -94.39 -18.08 -66.17
N PHE A 242 -93.23 -17.95 -66.84
CA PHE A 242 -93.11 -18.12 -68.28
C PHE A 242 -93.45 -19.54 -68.76
N ARG A 243 -93.05 -20.58 -68.01
CA ARG A 243 -93.48 -21.96 -68.29
C ARG A 243 -94.99 -22.10 -68.15
N GLY A 244 -95.57 -21.56 -67.09
CA GLY A 244 -97.02 -21.53 -66.90
C GLY A 244 -97.76 -20.84 -68.06
N ASP A 245 -97.28 -19.67 -68.48
CA ASP A 245 -97.82 -18.93 -69.63
C ASP A 245 -97.73 -19.75 -70.93
N MET A 246 -96.61 -20.44 -71.14
CA MET A 246 -96.41 -21.31 -72.31
C MET A 246 -97.34 -22.53 -72.31
N GLU A 247 -97.62 -23.09 -71.14
CA GLU A 247 -98.60 -24.15 -70.95
C GLU A 247 -100.03 -23.66 -71.17
N GLU A 248 -100.39 -22.46 -70.66
CA GLU A 248 -101.69 -21.83 -70.92
C GLU A 248 -101.88 -21.59 -72.42
N TYR A 249 -100.86 -21.08 -73.12
CA TYR A 249 -100.89 -20.89 -74.57
C TYR A 249 -101.13 -22.20 -75.32
N LYS A 250 -100.45 -23.29 -74.93
CA LYS A 250 -100.64 -24.62 -75.53
C LYS A 250 -102.06 -25.16 -75.34
N GLN A 251 -102.72 -24.83 -74.22
CA GLN A 251 -104.06 -25.32 -73.90
C GLN A 251 -105.18 -24.46 -74.51
N ARG A 252 -105.03 -23.12 -74.53
CA ARG A 252 -106.08 -22.16 -74.92
C ARG A 252 -105.86 -21.47 -76.26
N GLY A 253 -104.67 -21.57 -76.85
CA GLY A 253 -104.33 -20.98 -78.15
C GLY A 253 -104.11 -19.45 -78.17
N GLN A 254 -104.27 -18.77 -77.03
CA GLN A 254 -104.03 -17.33 -76.85
C GLN A 254 -103.55 -17.05 -75.42
N LEU A 255 -102.54 -16.20 -75.27
CA LEU A 255 -102.03 -15.73 -73.97
C LEU A 255 -102.92 -14.61 -73.41
N THR A 256 -103.12 -14.58 -72.10
CA THR A 256 -103.75 -13.45 -71.41
C THR A 256 -102.78 -12.26 -71.45
N LYS A 257 -103.14 -11.19 -72.17
CA LYS A 257 -102.31 -9.96 -72.21
C LYS A 257 -102.26 -9.35 -70.82
N ILE A 258 -101.06 -9.27 -70.25
CA ILE A 258 -100.78 -8.44 -69.08
C ILE A 258 -101.10 -6.99 -69.46
N GLN A 259 -102.05 -6.36 -68.77
CA GLN A 259 -102.29 -4.93 -68.92
C GLN A 259 -101.09 -4.16 -68.36
N THR A 260 -100.30 -3.55 -69.23
CA THR A 260 -99.28 -2.59 -68.83
C THR A 260 -99.98 -1.29 -68.46
N ASN A 261 -100.13 -1.00 -67.16
CA ASN A 261 -100.39 0.37 -66.73
C ASN A 261 -99.16 1.19 -67.11
N SER A 262 -99.29 1.96 -68.18
CA SER A 262 -98.22 2.78 -68.75
C SER A 262 -97.90 3.95 -67.80
N ASN A 263 -97.05 3.72 -66.80
CA ASN A 263 -96.19 4.78 -66.27
C ASN A 263 -94.90 4.71 -67.08
N ARG A 264 -94.89 5.52 -68.14
CA ARG A 264 -93.79 5.69 -69.08
C ARG A 264 -92.66 6.47 -68.39
N LEU A 265 -91.91 5.82 -67.49
CA LEU A 265 -90.64 6.33 -67.01
C LEU A 265 -89.61 6.12 -68.13
N ALA A 266 -89.16 7.22 -68.73
CA ALA A 266 -88.10 7.21 -69.74
C ALA A 266 -86.78 6.83 -69.07
N LEU A 267 -85.89 6.17 -69.82
CA LEU A 267 -84.60 5.67 -69.34
C LEU A 267 -83.64 6.78 -68.83
N GLU A 268 -83.99 8.05 -69.05
CA GLU A 268 -83.27 9.23 -68.54
C GLU A 268 -83.62 9.59 -67.08
N GLU A 269 -84.67 8.98 -66.51
CA GLU A 269 -85.16 9.22 -65.14
C GLU A 269 -84.89 8.01 -64.22
N VAL A 270 -83.75 7.35 -64.38
CA VAL A 270 -83.19 6.55 -63.28
C VAL A 270 -82.33 7.49 -62.47
N VAL A 271 -82.95 8.25 -61.57
CA VAL A 271 -82.22 8.80 -60.43
C VAL A 271 -81.83 7.59 -59.60
N LEU A 272 -80.55 7.25 -59.58
CA LEU A 272 -79.99 6.38 -58.56
C LEU A 272 -80.38 7.03 -57.22
N GLU A 273 -81.38 6.47 -56.53
CA GLU A 273 -81.65 6.84 -55.15
C GLU A 273 -80.32 6.70 -54.43
N ALA A 274 -79.76 7.82 -53.98
CA ALA A 274 -78.57 7.83 -53.14
C ALA A 274 -78.86 6.84 -52.02
N ASN A 275 -78.13 5.74 -52.02
CA ASN A 275 -78.31 4.65 -51.09
C ASN A 275 -78.35 5.30 -49.70
N GLU A 276 -79.43 5.18 -48.92
CA GLU A 276 -79.52 5.83 -47.59
C GLU A 276 -78.34 5.42 -46.67
N VAL A 277 -77.65 4.34 -47.04
CA VAL A 277 -76.38 3.87 -46.47
C VAL A 277 -75.21 4.82 -46.79
N GLU A 278 -75.08 5.34 -48.00
CA GLU A 278 -74.03 6.31 -48.39
C GLU A 278 -74.23 7.69 -47.75
N ALA A 279 -75.48 8.14 -47.58
CA ALA A 279 -75.79 9.41 -46.91
C ALA A 279 -75.48 9.36 -45.40
N LYS A 280 -75.67 8.21 -44.74
CA LYS A 280 -75.30 8.04 -43.32
C LYS A 280 -73.80 7.82 -43.12
N ASP A 281 -73.14 7.12 -44.04
CA ASP A 281 -71.69 6.88 -43.95
C ASP A 281 -70.88 8.15 -44.23
N THR A 282 -71.37 9.06 -45.09
CA THR A 282 -70.76 10.39 -45.32
C THR A 282 -70.91 11.31 -44.12
N ASP A 283 -72.09 11.36 -43.50
CA ASP A 283 -72.37 12.17 -42.30
C ASP A 283 -71.56 11.67 -41.08
N ALA A 284 -71.39 10.34 -40.95
CA ALA A 284 -70.54 9.75 -39.92
C ALA A 284 -69.04 10.00 -40.14
N LEU A 285 -68.58 10.06 -41.39
CA LEU A 285 -67.19 10.40 -41.72
C LEU A 285 -66.88 11.88 -41.44
N GLU A 286 -67.79 12.80 -41.77
CA GLU A 286 -67.61 14.23 -41.48
C GLU A 286 -67.59 14.51 -39.97
N GLN A 287 -68.41 13.81 -39.19
CA GLN A 287 -68.42 13.94 -37.74
C GLN A 287 -67.15 13.38 -37.07
N PHE A 288 -66.50 12.38 -37.67
CA PHE A 288 -65.22 11.83 -37.20
C PHE A 288 -64.00 12.71 -37.57
N LEU A 289 -64.05 13.43 -38.69
CA LEU A 289 -62.96 14.30 -39.13
C LEU A 289 -62.96 15.68 -38.45
N ASN A 290 -64.11 16.15 -37.97
CA ASN A 290 -64.30 17.47 -37.37
C ASN A 290 -64.51 17.46 -35.84
N GLY A 291 -64.36 16.30 -35.17
CA GLY A 291 -64.37 16.16 -33.70
C GLY A 291 -62.99 15.83 -33.16
#